data_AF-A0A7X7MDE0-F1
#
_entry.id   AF-A0A7X7MDE0-F1
#
_cell.length_a   1.000
_cell.length_b   1.000
_cell.length_c   1.000
_cell.angle_alpha   90.00
_cell.angle_beta   90.00
_cell.angle_gamma   90.00
#
_symmetry.space_group_name_H-M   'P 1'
#
loop_
_entity.id
_entity.type
_entity.pdbx_description
1 polymer ?
#
loop_
_entity_poly.entity_id
_entity_poly.type
_entity_poly.pdbx_seq_one_letter_code
_entity_poly.pdbx_strand_id
1 'polypeptide(L)'
;TPTGITLKAGGFFAADIFSQNEVESIADRSISQLELIDTFDPENIAELDVQIKHVGVELAGNANAIQPLHAKIATLKEELDALPSLIACQDWTMRAEIHRGRAHRRYFLDLKAGQLHADHDVEEFDSAFEGKFCAKWGAAPRSGWTIHREADVLHQGQTAFIPDFSFQHEDGRRVFLEIAAYWTPEYVQTKSAKITLFPDAPLLLAMPERHAKKWSELPRHVLLFKSALKINAVVEALDRVAPASPSKDQHDRSDNGRRLGGEMSQAHEPMHEPVSLP
;
A
#
# COMPACT_ATOMS: atom_id res chain seq x y z
N THR A 1 49.63 -48.49 -9.56
CA THR A 1 48.65 -48.16 -10.62
C THR A 1 48.60 -46.65 -10.73
N PRO A 2 48.79 -46.03 -11.90
CA PRO A 2 48.78 -44.58 -12.00
C PRO A 2 47.35 -44.08 -11.77
N THR A 3 47.18 -43.15 -10.84
CA THR A 3 45.91 -42.49 -10.54
C THR A 3 45.54 -41.57 -11.71
N GLY A 4 44.47 -41.88 -12.44
CA GLY A 4 44.02 -41.06 -13.55
C GLY A 4 43.49 -39.71 -13.05
N ILE A 5 44.16 -38.61 -13.39
CA ILE A 5 43.70 -37.25 -13.11
C ILE A 5 42.82 -36.82 -14.29
N THR A 6 41.54 -36.59 -14.04
CA THR A 6 40.62 -36.03 -15.04
C THR A 6 40.59 -34.51 -14.86
N LEU A 7 41.27 -33.77 -15.75
CA LEU A 7 41.21 -32.31 -15.79
C LEU A 7 39.98 -31.89 -16.61
N LYS A 8 39.04 -31.18 -15.99
CA LYS A 8 37.94 -30.52 -16.72
C LYS A 8 38.52 -29.32 -17.47
N ALA A 9 38.62 -29.41 -18.79
CA ALA A 9 39.14 -28.38 -19.69
C ALA A 9 38.20 -27.15 -19.83
N GLY A 10 37.81 -26.55 -18.70
CA GLY A 10 36.94 -25.37 -18.66
C GLY A 10 37.04 -24.60 -17.34
N GLY A 11 38.15 -24.75 -16.61
CA GLY A 11 38.43 -23.96 -15.41
C GLY A 11 39.15 -22.67 -15.76
N PHE A 12 38.96 -21.64 -14.93
CA PHE A 12 39.59 -20.30 -14.95
C PHE A 12 41.13 -20.27 -15.02
N PHE A 13 41.77 -21.44 -14.96
CA PHE A 13 43.21 -21.63 -14.93
C PHE A 13 43.59 -22.49 -16.13
N ALA A 14 44.64 -22.12 -16.86
CA ALA A 14 45.29 -23.05 -17.77
C ALA A 14 45.84 -24.21 -16.93
N ALA A 15 45.44 -25.44 -17.24
CA ALA A 15 45.90 -26.62 -16.52
C ALA A 15 47.27 -27.04 -17.06
N ASP A 16 48.33 -26.37 -16.60
CA ASP A 16 49.69 -26.76 -16.93
C ASP A 16 50.15 -27.93 -16.04
N ILE A 17 50.61 -29.01 -16.68
CA ILE A 17 51.09 -30.21 -15.98
C ILE A 17 52.60 -30.05 -15.75
N PHE A 18 53.00 -29.82 -14.51
CA PHE A 18 54.41 -29.70 -14.12
C PHE A 18 54.95 -31.00 -13.50
N SER A 19 56.20 -31.35 -13.82
CA SER A 19 56.94 -32.43 -13.16
C SER A 19 57.40 -32.02 -11.75
N GLN A 20 57.76 -33.00 -10.92
CA GLN A 20 58.14 -32.75 -9.52
C GLN A 20 59.36 -31.82 -9.36
N ASN A 21 60.33 -31.91 -10.28
CA ASN A 21 61.51 -31.02 -10.27
C ASN A 21 61.17 -29.60 -10.72
N GLU A 22 60.17 -29.43 -11.60
CA GLU A 22 59.69 -28.11 -12.02
C GLU A 22 58.94 -27.43 -10.88
N VAL A 23 58.13 -28.18 -10.11
CA VAL A 23 57.43 -27.66 -8.93
C VAL A 23 58.41 -27.13 -7.88
N GLU A 24 59.49 -27.85 -7.59
CA GLU A 24 60.54 -27.39 -6.65
C GLU A 24 61.25 -26.13 -7.17
N SER A 25 61.56 -26.08 -8.46
CA SER A 25 62.18 -24.90 -9.08
C SER A 25 61.26 -23.67 -9.09
N ILE A 26 59.96 -23.87 -9.27
CA ILE A 26 58.94 -22.80 -9.24
C ILE A 26 58.75 -22.30 -7.81
N ALA A 27 58.74 -23.20 -6.82
CA ALA A 27 58.59 -22.86 -5.41
C ALA A 27 59.75 -22.01 -4.89
N ASP A 28 61.00 -22.25 -5.33
CA ASP A 28 62.18 -21.52 -4.86
C ASP A 28 62.45 -20.21 -5.60
N ARG A 29 61.69 -19.90 -6.67
CA ARG A 29 61.91 -18.71 -7.51
C ARG A 29 60.70 -17.80 -7.54
N SER A 30 60.82 -16.64 -6.91
CA SER A 30 59.76 -15.61 -6.83
C SER A 30 59.21 -15.18 -8.20
N ILE A 31 60.03 -15.22 -9.26
CA ILE A 31 59.62 -14.87 -10.63
C ILE A 31 58.72 -15.96 -11.23
N SER A 32 59.03 -17.24 -11.00
CA SER A 32 58.20 -18.35 -11.48
C SER A 32 56.87 -18.47 -10.73
N GLN A 33 56.83 -18.03 -9.46
CA GLN A 33 55.57 -17.88 -8.73
C GLN A 33 54.68 -16.76 -9.30
N LEU A 34 55.27 -15.68 -9.83
CA LEU A 34 54.54 -14.61 -10.51
C LEU A 34 54.00 -15.07 -11.88
N GLU A 35 54.74 -15.90 -12.62
CA GLU A 35 54.28 -16.49 -13.89
C GLU A 35 53.04 -17.41 -13.71
N LEU A 36 52.92 -18.10 -12.57
CA LEU A 36 51.69 -18.84 -12.21
C LEU A 36 50.48 -17.93 -11.98
N ILE A 37 50.72 -16.71 -11.48
CA ILE A 37 49.68 -15.71 -11.30
C ILE A 37 49.30 -15.13 -12.67
N ASP A 38 50.24 -14.95 -13.60
CA ASP A 38 49.97 -14.53 -14.98
C ASP A 38 49.31 -15.62 -15.86
N THR A 39 49.04 -16.81 -15.32
CA THR A 39 48.27 -17.88 -16.00
C THR A 39 46.76 -17.61 -16.03
N PHE A 40 46.30 -16.51 -15.42
CA PHE A 40 44.93 -16.04 -15.62
C PHE A 40 44.70 -15.68 -17.08
N ASP A 41 43.68 -16.27 -17.71
CA ASP A 41 43.26 -15.94 -19.08
C ASP A 41 42.49 -14.61 -19.07
N PRO A 42 43.15 -13.47 -19.39
CA PRO A 42 42.53 -12.16 -19.25
C PRO A 42 41.42 -11.95 -20.28
N GLU A 43 41.45 -12.66 -21.42
CA GLU A 43 40.45 -12.58 -22.47
C GLU A 43 39.15 -13.24 -22.01
N ASN A 44 39.24 -14.45 -21.46
CA ASN A 44 38.08 -15.15 -20.90
C ASN A 44 37.50 -14.41 -19.68
N ILE A 45 38.33 -13.81 -18.83
CA ILE A 45 37.87 -12.96 -17.72
C ILE A 45 37.10 -11.75 -18.25
N ALA A 46 37.67 -11.04 -19.23
CA ALA A 46 37.02 -9.87 -19.82
C ALA A 46 35.70 -10.25 -20.53
N GLU A 47 35.65 -11.41 -21.18
CA GLU A 47 34.42 -11.91 -21.81
C GLU A 47 33.35 -12.22 -20.76
N LEU A 48 33.70 -12.90 -19.68
CA LEU A 48 32.79 -13.18 -18.56
C LEU A 48 32.29 -11.89 -17.90
N ASP A 49 33.14 -10.88 -17.73
CA ASP A 49 32.73 -9.58 -17.19
C ASP A 49 31.73 -8.86 -18.10
N VAL A 50 31.92 -8.92 -19.42
CA VAL A 50 30.96 -8.40 -20.39
C VAL A 50 29.64 -9.15 -20.33
N GLN A 51 29.67 -10.48 -20.23
CA GLN A 51 28.47 -11.31 -20.10
C GLN A 51 27.72 -11.01 -18.79
N ILE A 52 28.42 -10.91 -17.65
CA ILE A 52 27.83 -10.54 -16.36
C ILE A 52 27.16 -9.17 -16.45
N LYS A 53 27.83 -8.19 -17.07
CA LYS A 53 27.28 -6.85 -17.26
C LYS A 53 26.03 -6.87 -18.14
N HIS A 54 26.04 -7.66 -19.22
CA HIS A 54 24.91 -7.81 -20.11
C HIS A 54 23.70 -8.41 -19.41
N VAL A 55 23.88 -9.55 -18.72
CA VAL A 55 22.82 -10.19 -17.93
C VAL A 55 22.30 -9.26 -16.84
N GLY A 56 23.17 -8.46 -16.21
CA GLY A 56 22.76 -7.46 -15.23
C GLY A 56 21.84 -6.39 -15.82
N VAL A 57 22.10 -5.92 -17.04
CA VAL A 57 21.24 -4.96 -17.76
C VAL A 57 19.92 -5.60 -18.16
N GLU A 58 19.93 -6.83 -18.68
CA GLU A 58 18.70 -7.56 -19.04
C GLU A 58 17.82 -7.82 -17.82
N LEU A 59 18.41 -8.23 -16.69
CA LEU A 59 17.69 -8.44 -15.44
C LEU A 59 17.04 -7.15 -14.93
N ALA A 60 17.75 -6.02 -15.02
CA ALA A 60 17.20 -4.71 -14.69
C ALA A 60 16.04 -4.31 -15.62
N GLY A 61 16.17 -4.58 -16.92
CA GLY A 61 15.11 -4.36 -17.92
C GLY A 61 13.86 -5.19 -17.61
N ASN A 62 14.02 -6.47 -17.33
CA ASN A 62 12.93 -7.36 -16.95
C ASN A 62 12.28 -6.92 -15.64
N ALA A 63 13.06 -6.51 -14.63
CA ALA A 63 12.53 -5.98 -13.38
C ALA A 63 11.65 -4.74 -13.62
N ASN A 64 12.08 -3.82 -14.49
CA ASN A 64 11.29 -2.65 -14.86
C ASN A 64 10.00 -3.03 -15.61
N ALA A 65 10.04 -4.06 -16.48
CA ALA A 65 8.86 -4.53 -17.19
C ALA A 65 7.85 -5.26 -16.28
N ILE A 66 8.31 -5.92 -15.22
CA ILE A 66 7.47 -6.65 -14.26
C ILE A 66 6.75 -5.70 -13.29
N GLN A 67 7.36 -4.57 -12.92
CA GLN A 67 6.76 -3.59 -12.00
C GLN A 67 5.33 -3.15 -12.35
N PRO A 68 5.02 -2.70 -13.59
CA PRO A 68 3.66 -2.31 -13.95
C PRO A 68 2.68 -3.49 -13.94
N LEU A 69 3.15 -4.71 -14.21
CA LEU A 69 2.32 -5.92 -14.15
C LEU A 69 1.94 -6.25 -12.70
N HIS A 70 2.88 -6.13 -11.75
CA HIS A 70 2.58 -6.29 -10.33
C HIS A 70 1.57 -5.25 -9.82
N ALA A 71 1.70 -3.98 -10.24
CA ALA A 71 0.72 -2.95 -9.88
C ALA A 71 -0.67 -3.31 -10.41
N LYS A 72 -0.78 -3.79 -11.66
CA LYS A 72 -2.04 -4.23 -12.25
C LYS A 72 -2.63 -5.45 -11.52
N ILE A 73 -1.79 -6.41 -11.13
CA ILE A 73 -2.22 -7.57 -10.34
C ILE A 73 -2.76 -7.11 -8.98
N ALA A 74 -2.11 -6.16 -8.31
CA ALA A 74 -2.57 -5.63 -7.03
C ALA A 74 -3.95 -4.97 -7.17
N THR A 75 -4.14 -4.12 -8.19
CA THR A 75 -5.44 -3.49 -8.45
C THR A 75 -6.54 -4.52 -8.76
N LEU A 76 -6.26 -5.48 -9.64
CA LEU A 76 -7.24 -6.54 -9.96
C LEU A 76 -7.56 -7.41 -8.76
N LYS A 77 -6.59 -7.65 -7.88
CA LYS A 77 -6.79 -8.41 -6.65
C LYS A 77 -7.70 -7.64 -5.68
N GLU A 78 -7.46 -6.33 -5.49
CA GLU A 78 -8.32 -5.45 -4.68
C GLU A 78 -9.78 -5.46 -5.19
N GLU A 79 -9.98 -5.38 -6.51
CA GLU A 79 -11.31 -5.50 -7.12
C GLU A 79 -11.95 -6.89 -6.91
N LEU A 80 -11.15 -7.95 -6.94
CA LEU A 80 -11.63 -9.33 -6.78
C LEU A 80 -12.00 -9.65 -5.33
N ASP A 81 -11.18 -9.22 -4.37
CA ASP A 81 -11.38 -9.43 -2.94
C ASP A 81 -12.66 -8.70 -2.45
N ALA A 82 -13.10 -7.64 -3.16
CA ALA A 82 -14.35 -6.95 -2.88
C ALA A 82 -15.62 -7.69 -3.36
N LEU A 83 -15.52 -8.63 -4.31
CA LEU A 83 -16.69 -9.28 -4.92
C LEU A 83 -17.49 -10.14 -3.92
N PRO A 84 -16.88 -10.99 -3.08
CA PRO A 84 -17.62 -11.78 -2.11
C PRO A 84 -18.41 -10.92 -1.12
N SER A 85 -17.81 -9.83 -0.62
CA SER A 85 -18.47 -8.89 0.28
C SER A 85 -19.67 -8.21 -0.37
N LEU A 86 -19.56 -7.87 -1.67
CA LEU A 86 -20.69 -7.37 -2.46
C LEU A 86 -21.81 -8.42 -2.56
N ILE A 87 -21.48 -9.69 -2.81
CA ILE A 87 -22.46 -10.78 -2.92
C ILE A 87 -23.28 -10.94 -1.62
N ALA A 88 -22.67 -10.68 -0.46
CA ALA A 88 -23.32 -10.71 0.85
C ALA A 88 -24.29 -9.53 1.10
N CYS A 89 -24.22 -8.44 0.33
CA CYS A 89 -25.12 -7.30 0.46
C CYS A 89 -26.53 -7.60 -0.11
N GLN A 90 -27.56 -6.96 0.47
CA GLN A 90 -28.96 -7.27 0.12
C GLN A 90 -29.48 -6.58 -1.16
N ASP A 91 -28.82 -5.53 -1.66
CA ASP A 91 -29.31 -4.72 -2.78
C ASP A 91 -28.18 -4.22 -3.68
N TRP A 92 -27.72 -5.07 -4.62
CA TRP A 92 -26.72 -4.69 -5.63
C TRP A 92 -27.09 -5.18 -7.02
N THR A 93 -26.54 -4.51 -8.03
CA THR A 93 -26.58 -4.94 -9.44
C THR A 93 -25.21 -4.76 -10.08
N MET A 94 -24.80 -5.68 -10.94
CA MET A 94 -23.56 -5.62 -11.69
C MET A 94 -23.82 -5.92 -13.17
N ARG A 95 -23.12 -5.22 -14.05
CA ARG A 95 -23.08 -5.49 -15.48
C ARG A 95 -21.63 -5.65 -15.92
N ALA A 96 -21.28 -6.81 -16.44
CA ALA A 96 -19.96 -7.06 -17.02
C ALA A 96 -20.05 -7.22 -18.54
N GLU A 97 -19.17 -6.56 -19.30
CA GLU A 97 -19.04 -6.78 -20.73
C GLU A 97 -18.11 -7.97 -21.00
N ILE A 98 -18.60 -8.97 -21.73
CA ILE A 98 -17.84 -10.19 -22.07
C ILE A 98 -17.32 -10.05 -23.50
N HIS A 99 -15.99 -10.04 -23.65
CA HIS A 99 -15.31 -10.07 -24.94
C HIS A 99 -15.02 -11.52 -25.35
N ARG A 100 -15.61 -11.98 -26.47
CA ARG A 100 -15.36 -13.31 -27.04
C ARG A 100 -14.81 -13.22 -28.47
N GLY A 101 -13.53 -13.56 -28.63
CA GLY A 101 -12.90 -13.81 -29.93
C GLY A 101 -12.86 -12.60 -30.88
N ARG A 102 -12.71 -12.86 -32.20
CA ARG A 102 -12.61 -11.83 -33.26
C ARG A 102 -13.96 -11.22 -33.69
N ALA A 103 -15.07 -11.60 -33.06
CA ALA A 103 -16.39 -11.13 -33.47
C ALA A 103 -16.75 -9.82 -32.77
N HIS A 104 -17.21 -8.82 -33.52
CA HIS A 104 -17.67 -7.50 -33.03
C HIS A 104 -18.98 -7.52 -32.21
N ARG A 105 -19.41 -8.68 -31.69
CA ARG A 105 -20.61 -8.77 -30.86
C ARG A 105 -20.24 -8.56 -29.40
N ARG A 106 -20.90 -7.58 -28.77
CA ARG A 106 -20.79 -7.31 -27.33
C ARG A 106 -21.78 -8.19 -26.59
N TYR A 107 -21.29 -8.95 -25.62
CA TYR A 107 -22.10 -9.73 -24.70
C TYR A 107 -22.07 -9.03 -23.35
N PHE A 108 -23.18 -9.06 -22.61
CA PHE A 108 -23.26 -8.52 -21.27
C PHE A 108 -23.75 -9.60 -20.31
N LEU A 109 -23.16 -9.65 -19.12
CA LEU A 109 -23.62 -10.44 -17.99
C LEU A 109 -24.19 -9.48 -16.97
N ASP A 110 -25.50 -9.58 -16.74
CA ASP A 110 -26.22 -8.82 -15.72
C ASP A 110 -26.48 -9.71 -14.50
N LEU A 111 -26.07 -9.24 -13.33
CA LEU A 111 -26.20 -9.90 -12.05
C LEU A 111 -26.88 -8.98 -11.03
N LYS A 112 -27.61 -9.55 -10.09
CA LYS A 112 -28.22 -8.85 -8.95
C LYS A 112 -28.12 -9.68 -7.67
N ALA A 113 -28.34 -9.02 -6.54
CA ALA A 113 -28.42 -9.65 -5.23
C ALA A 113 -29.33 -10.90 -5.24
N GLY A 114 -28.86 -11.96 -4.56
CA GLY A 114 -29.56 -13.25 -4.49
C GLY A 114 -29.35 -14.20 -5.68
N GLN A 115 -28.62 -13.81 -6.73
CA GLN A 115 -28.27 -14.71 -7.84
C GLN A 115 -26.94 -15.44 -7.66
N LEU A 116 -26.12 -14.99 -6.70
CA LEU A 116 -24.84 -15.59 -6.35
C LEU A 116 -24.86 -15.95 -4.87
N HIS A 117 -24.22 -17.06 -4.53
CA HIS A 117 -23.93 -17.46 -3.16
C HIS A 117 -22.42 -17.45 -2.98
N ALA A 118 -21.94 -16.74 -1.96
CA ALA A 118 -20.56 -16.80 -1.54
C ALA A 118 -20.52 -17.50 -0.17
N ASP A 119 -19.78 -18.59 -0.08
CA ASP A 119 -19.39 -19.18 1.20
C ASP A 119 -18.17 -18.37 1.67
N HIS A 120 -18.45 -17.18 2.22
CA HIS A 120 -17.40 -16.25 2.64
C HIS A 120 -17.65 -15.82 4.06
N ASP A 121 -16.72 -16.21 4.94
CA ASP A 121 -16.58 -15.55 6.22
C ASP A 121 -16.11 -14.12 5.92
N VAL A 122 -16.92 -13.14 6.32
CA VAL A 122 -16.52 -11.74 6.23
C VAL A 122 -15.40 -11.54 7.24
N GLU A 123 -14.15 -11.59 6.78
CA GLU A 123 -13.01 -11.31 7.66
C GLU A 123 -13.09 -9.87 8.17
N GLU A 124 -12.79 -9.70 9.46
CA GLU A 124 -12.86 -8.38 10.11
C GLU A 124 -11.64 -7.50 9.79
N PHE A 125 -10.71 -7.94 8.95
CA PHE A 125 -9.58 -7.15 8.46
C PHE A 125 -9.11 -7.70 7.13
N ASP A 126 -8.71 -6.83 6.20
CA ASP A 126 -8.19 -7.24 4.89
C ASP A 126 -6.77 -7.84 5.01
N SER A 127 -6.09 -7.58 6.14
CA SER A 127 -4.84 -8.21 6.46
C SER A 127 -4.65 -8.54 7.94
N ALA A 128 -3.90 -9.63 8.19
CA ALA A 128 -3.41 -9.95 9.53
C ALA A 128 -2.52 -8.84 10.14
N PHE A 129 -2.01 -7.91 9.32
CA PHE A 129 -1.26 -6.76 9.80
C PHE A 129 -2.17 -5.71 10.44
N GLU A 130 -3.26 -5.35 9.77
CA GLU A 130 -4.28 -4.43 10.30
C GLU A 130 -4.89 -4.96 11.59
N GLY A 131 -5.30 -6.23 11.61
CA GLY A 131 -5.87 -6.84 12.81
C GLY A 131 -4.92 -6.80 14.00
N LYS A 132 -3.63 -7.10 13.78
CA LYS A 132 -2.59 -6.97 14.82
C LYS A 132 -2.38 -5.53 15.28
N PHE A 133 -2.44 -4.57 14.36
CA PHE A 133 -2.30 -3.16 14.69
C PHE A 133 -3.48 -2.65 15.51
N CYS A 134 -4.71 -2.94 15.09
CA CYS A 134 -5.94 -2.57 15.80
C CYS A 134 -5.98 -3.21 17.20
N ALA A 135 -5.70 -4.51 17.31
CA ALA A 135 -5.62 -5.20 18.60
C ALA A 135 -4.56 -4.60 19.54
N LYS A 136 -3.43 -4.16 18.99
CA LYS A 136 -2.36 -3.50 19.75
C LYS A 136 -2.75 -2.09 20.21
N TRP A 137 -3.56 -1.38 19.43
CA TRP A 137 -4.10 -0.07 19.84
C TRP A 137 -5.00 -0.25 21.07
N GLY A 138 -5.95 -1.18 20.98
CA GLY A 138 -6.91 -1.52 22.02
C GLY A 138 -8.13 -0.58 22.08
N ALA A 139 -9.07 -0.85 22.99
CA ALA A 139 -10.32 -0.09 23.08
C ALA A 139 -10.18 1.29 23.76
N ALA A 140 -9.11 1.52 24.51
CA ALA A 140 -8.90 2.77 25.24
C ALA A 140 -8.27 3.84 24.33
N PRO A 141 -8.67 5.12 24.45
CA PRO A 141 -8.03 6.21 23.72
C PRO A 141 -6.53 6.32 24.03
N ARG A 142 -5.74 6.70 23.04
CA ARG A 142 -4.29 6.93 23.15
C ARG A 142 -4.00 8.38 22.87
N SER A 143 -3.58 9.14 23.88
CA SER A 143 -3.36 10.58 23.76
C SER A 143 -4.58 11.32 23.18
N GLY A 144 -5.78 10.98 23.64
CA GLY A 144 -7.05 11.53 23.15
C GLY A 144 -7.54 10.98 21.81
N TRP A 145 -6.77 10.12 21.13
CA TRP A 145 -7.16 9.51 19.85
C TRP A 145 -7.85 8.15 20.05
N THR A 146 -9.04 8.02 19.47
CA THR A 146 -9.77 6.75 19.32
C THR A 146 -9.65 6.27 17.87
N ILE A 147 -9.43 4.97 17.67
CA ILE A 147 -9.31 4.35 16.35
C ILE A 147 -10.64 3.69 15.94
N HIS A 148 -10.98 3.81 14.66
CA HIS A 148 -12.13 3.15 14.03
C HIS A 148 -11.68 2.49 12.72
N ARG A 149 -12.17 1.28 12.43
CA ARG A 149 -11.92 0.56 11.17
C ARG A 149 -12.84 1.08 10.06
N GLU A 150 -12.34 1.07 8.82
CA GLU A 150 -13.13 1.29 7.58
C GLU A 150 -14.03 2.52 7.67
N ALA A 151 -13.48 3.55 8.29
CA ALA A 151 -14.27 4.63 8.80
C ALA A 151 -14.25 5.77 7.79
N ASP A 152 -15.43 5.92 7.18
CA ASP A 152 -15.85 7.00 6.31
C ASP A 152 -15.38 6.91 4.85
N VAL A 153 -16.36 6.93 3.96
CA VAL A 153 -16.12 7.08 2.53
C VAL A 153 -15.77 8.54 2.27
N LEU A 154 -14.50 8.81 1.99
CA LEU A 154 -14.08 10.10 1.46
C LEU A 154 -14.54 10.16 0.01
N HIS A 155 -15.36 11.15 -0.34
CA HIS A 155 -15.85 11.29 -1.70
C HIS A 155 -15.64 12.72 -2.22
N GLN A 156 -15.18 12.82 -3.46
CA GLN A 156 -15.03 14.08 -4.18
C GLN A 156 -15.43 13.88 -5.64
N GLY A 157 -16.53 14.52 -6.03
CA GLY A 157 -17.13 14.32 -7.35
C GLY A 157 -17.54 12.86 -7.58
N GLN A 158 -16.87 12.19 -8.51
CA GLN A 158 -17.10 10.77 -8.87
C GLN A 158 -16.02 9.84 -8.30
N THR A 159 -15.11 10.35 -7.46
CA THR A 159 -14.05 9.55 -6.86
C THR A 159 -14.37 9.31 -5.40
N ALA A 160 -14.33 8.04 -4.99
CA ALA A 160 -14.39 7.63 -3.61
C ALA A 160 -13.03 7.06 -3.16
N PHE A 161 -12.72 7.23 -1.90
CA PHE A 161 -11.54 6.69 -1.24
C PHE A 161 -11.95 6.20 0.14
N ILE A 162 -11.59 4.96 0.47
CA ILE A 162 -11.94 4.32 1.74
C ILE A 162 -10.61 4.01 2.43
N PRO A 163 -10.24 4.77 3.48
CA PRO A 163 -9.03 4.50 4.25
C PRO A 163 -9.21 3.28 5.16
N ASP A 164 -8.13 2.55 5.44
CA ASP A 164 -8.14 1.41 6.37
C ASP A 164 -8.63 1.79 7.78
N PHE A 165 -8.20 2.96 8.27
CA PHE A 165 -8.54 3.46 9.60
C PHE A 165 -8.90 4.95 9.60
N SER A 166 -9.80 5.33 10.51
CA SER A 166 -9.96 6.72 10.94
C SER A 166 -9.62 6.86 12.43
N PHE A 167 -9.11 8.02 12.77
CA PHE A 167 -8.77 8.42 14.12
C PHE A 167 -9.58 9.65 14.48
N GLN A 168 -10.29 9.59 15.59
CA GLN A 168 -11.04 10.71 16.14
C GLN A 168 -10.42 11.14 17.45
N HIS A 169 -10.04 12.42 17.53
CA HIS A 169 -9.53 13.01 18.77
C HIS A 169 -10.69 13.56 19.61
N GLU A 170 -10.53 13.57 20.93
CA GLU A 170 -11.50 14.12 21.90
C GLU A 170 -11.86 15.59 21.65
N ASP A 171 -10.99 16.36 20.98
CA ASP A 171 -11.24 17.76 20.59
C ASP A 171 -11.94 17.92 19.23
N GLY A 172 -12.38 16.83 18.62
CA GLY A 172 -13.13 16.82 17.36
C GLY A 172 -12.28 16.75 16.10
N ARG A 173 -10.94 16.77 16.20
CA ARG A 173 -10.06 16.54 15.05
C ARG A 173 -10.22 15.10 14.54
N ARG A 174 -10.11 14.93 13.22
CA ARG A 174 -10.15 13.63 12.56
C ARG A 174 -8.95 13.49 11.65
N VAL A 175 -8.38 12.30 11.58
CA VAL A 175 -7.27 11.95 10.68
C VAL A 175 -7.49 10.53 10.17
N PHE A 176 -7.22 10.31 8.90
CA PHE A 176 -7.36 9.01 8.25
C PHE A 176 -5.99 8.36 8.07
N LEU A 177 -5.93 7.03 8.00
CA LEU A 177 -4.70 6.28 7.74
C LEU A 177 -4.97 5.20 6.69
N GLU A 178 -4.14 5.23 5.65
CA GLU A 178 -4.00 4.19 4.66
C GLU A 178 -2.68 3.44 4.89
N ILE A 179 -2.71 2.12 4.94
CA ILE A 179 -1.54 1.26 5.05
C ILE A 179 -1.27 0.65 3.69
N ALA A 180 -0.17 1.06 3.04
CA ALA A 180 0.24 0.48 1.77
C ALA A 180 0.75 -0.97 1.97
N ALA A 181 -0.14 -1.95 1.85
CA ALA A 181 0.16 -3.39 1.95
C ALA A 181 1.15 -3.84 0.87
N TYR A 182 0.99 -3.31 -0.34
CA TYR A 182 1.93 -3.46 -1.44
C TYR A 182 2.45 -2.09 -1.83
N TRP A 183 3.75 -2.03 -2.09
CA TRP A 183 4.40 -0.79 -2.48
C TRP A 183 5.03 -0.96 -3.86
N THR A 184 4.81 0.05 -4.70
CA THR A 184 5.72 0.46 -5.78
C THR A 184 5.73 2.00 -5.81
N PRO A 185 6.76 2.65 -6.40
CA PRO A 185 6.75 4.11 -6.58
C PRO A 185 5.47 4.60 -7.27
N GLU A 186 5.01 3.89 -8.28
CA GLU A 186 3.84 4.23 -9.10
C GLU A 186 2.54 4.06 -8.31
N TYR A 187 2.43 3.00 -7.49
CA TYR A 187 1.30 2.80 -6.58
C TYR A 187 1.21 3.93 -5.56
N VAL A 188 2.34 4.29 -4.93
CA VAL A 188 2.38 5.39 -3.96
C VAL A 188 2.10 6.73 -4.62
N GLN A 189 2.62 6.98 -5.83
CA GLN A 189 2.30 8.20 -6.58
C GLN A 189 0.81 8.27 -6.93
N THR A 190 0.21 7.16 -7.38
CA THR A 190 -1.21 7.09 -7.73
C THR A 190 -2.10 7.30 -6.51
N LYS A 191 -1.81 6.60 -5.40
CA LYS A 191 -2.51 6.81 -4.13
C LYS A 191 -2.29 8.23 -3.64
N SER A 192 -1.05 8.74 -3.55
CA SER A 192 -0.76 10.12 -3.12
C SER A 192 -1.45 11.19 -3.97
N ALA A 193 -1.55 10.99 -5.28
CA ALA A 193 -2.32 11.86 -6.17
C ALA A 193 -3.83 11.83 -5.83
N LYS A 194 -4.41 10.64 -5.60
CA LYS A 194 -5.80 10.50 -5.11
C LYS A 194 -5.99 11.15 -3.75
N ILE A 195 -5.04 11.00 -2.83
CA ILE A 195 -5.07 11.63 -1.48
C ILE A 195 -5.12 13.15 -1.61
N THR A 196 -4.33 13.73 -2.52
CA THR A 196 -4.30 15.18 -2.77
C THR A 196 -5.65 15.71 -3.30
N LEU A 197 -6.50 14.85 -3.86
CA LEU A 197 -7.85 15.24 -4.27
C LEU A 197 -8.77 15.52 -3.08
N PHE A 198 -8.43 15.11 -1.85
CA PHE A 198 -9.25 15.32 -0.65
C PHE A 198 -8.58 16.31 0.32
N PRO A 199 -8.48 17.61 -0.02
CA PRO A 199 -7.75 18.60 0.77
C PRO A 199 -8.34 18.81 2.18
N ASP A 200 -9.63 18.53 2.35
CA ASP A 200 -10.35 18.67 3.62
C ASP A 200 -10.23 17.43 4.53
N ALA A 201 -9.62 16.35 4.03
CA ALA A 201 -9.42 15.10 4.75
C ALA A 201 -7.92 14.87 5.03
N PRO A 202 -7.44 15.13 6.25
CA PRO A 202 -6.05 14.86 6.62
C PRO A 202 -5.81 13.34 6.62
N LEU A 203 -5.06 12.86 5.63
CA LEU A 203 -4.85 11.44 5.39
C LEU A 203 -3.35 11.10 5.48
N LEU A 204 -3.02 10.13 6.33
CA LEU A 204 -1.69 9.54 6.47
C LEU A 204 -1.54 8.35 5.54
N LEU A 205 -0.36 8.24 4.93
CA LEU A 205 0.04 7.06 4.17
C LEU A 205 1.18 6.34 4.90
N ALA A 206 0.89 5.15 5.44
CA ALA A 206 1.89 4.28 6.04
C ALA A 206 2.56 3.39 4.99
N MET A 207 3.89 3.41 4.92
CA MET A 207 4.65 2.56 3.99
C MET A 207 5.92 1.98 4.62
N PRO A 208 6.44 0.83 4.11
CA PRO A 208 7.65 0.24 4.66
C PRO A 208 8.91 1.10 4.43
N GLU A 209 9.75 1.27 5.46
CA GLU A 209 10.95 2.11 5.48
C GLU A 209 11.98 1.72 4.40
N ARG A 210 12.06 0.43 4.05
CA ARG A 210 12.95 -0.07 2.98
C ARG A 210 12.73 0.62 1.63
N HIS A 211 11.61 1.30 1.46
CA HIS A 211 11.21 2.00 0.24
C HIS A 211 11.42 3.51 0.30
N ALA A 212 11.80 4.05 1.46
CA ALA A 212 12.05 5.48 1.66
C ALA A 212 13.25 6.00 0.86
N LYS A 213 14.22 5.14 0.53
CA LYS A 213 15.46 5.53 -0.20
C LYS A 213 15.22 6.19 -1.56
N LYS A 214 14.03 6.04 -2.14
CA LYS A 214 13.66 6.67 -3.42
C LYS A 214 13.18 8.12 -3.27
N TRP A 215 13.06 8.65 -2.04
CA TRP A 215 12.60 10.00 -1.75
C TRP A 215 13.73 10.85 -1.20
N SER A 216 13.97 12.00 -1.81
CA SER A 216 14.92 13.01 -1.30
C SER A 216 14.39 13.72 -0.05
N GLU A 217 13.08 13.93 0.02
CA GLU A 217 12.36 14.48 1.16
C GLU A 217 11.00 13.76 1.27
N LEU A 218 10.64 13.34 2.48
CA LEU A 218 9.37 12.62 2.72
C LEU A 218 8.25 13.62 3.00
N PRO A 219 7.08 13.49 2.34
CA PRO A 219 5.93 14.33 2.65
C PRO A 219 5.51 14.19 4.11
N ARG A 220 5.00 15.28 4.68
CA ARG A 220 4.52 15.33 6.08
C ARG A 220 3.45 14.27 6.38
N HIS A 221 2.69 13.85 5.38
CA HIS A 221 1.63 12.84 5.50
C HIS A 221 2.12 11.40 5.36
N VAL A 222 3.41 11.15 5.16
CA VAL A 222 3.96 9.78 5.07
C VAL A 222 4.49 9.32 6.42
N LEU A 223 4.11 8.10 6.81
CA LEU A 223 4.57 7.40 8.00
C LEU A 223 5.35 6.14 7.60
N LEU A 224 6.61 6.05 8.01
CA LEU A 224 7.44 4.89 7.71
C LEU A 224 7.37 3.83 8.82
N PHE A 225 7.37 2.56 8.45
CA PHE A 225 7.47 1.45 9.39
C PHE A 225 8.41 0.35 8.91
N LYS A 226 9.00 -0.42 9.83
CA LYS A 226 9.88 -1.55 9.48
C LYS A 226 9.07 -2.80 9.19
N SER A 227 8.56 -3.40 10.27
CA SER A 227 7.79 -4.64 10.26
C SER A 227 6.41 -4.50 10.91
N ALA A 228 6.18 -3.42 11.66
CA ALA A 228 4.91 -3.11 12.32
C ALA A 228 4.79 -1.62 12.59
N LEU A 229 3.57 -1.11 12.62
CA LEU A 229 3.26 0.23 13.10
C LEU A 229 3.43 0.29 14.62
N LYS A 230 4.24 1.24 15.09
CA LYS A 230 4.40 1.53 16.53
C LYS A 230 3.37 2.57 16.93
N ILE A 231 2.61 2.29 17.99
CA ILE A 231 1.55 3.19 18.48
C ILE A 231 2.06 4.62 18.67
N ASN A 232 3.19 4.81 19.35
CA ASN A 232 3.76 6.15 19.57
C ASN A 232 4.09 6.87 18.26
N ALA A 233 4.64 6.16 17.27
CA ALA A 233 4.96 6.76 15.97
C ALA A 233 3.70 7.13 15.19
N VAL A 234 2.60 6.37 15.34
CA VAL A 234 1.31 6.72 14.77
C VAL A 234 0.75 7.95 15.46
N VAL A 235 0.71 8.00 16.80
CA VAL A 235 0.23 9.16 17.57
C VAL A 235 0.99 10.44 17.19
N GLU A 236 2.33 10.38 17.14
CA GLU A 236 3.15 11.50 16.69
C GLU A 236 2.81 11.94 15.26
N ALA A 237 2.54 10.99 14.35
CA ALA A 237 2.13 11.29 12.99
C ALA A 237 0.72 11.90 12.93
N LEU A 238 -0.22 11.42 13.73
CA LEU A 238 -1.58 11.98 13.85
C LEU A 238 -1.51 13.43 14.30
N ASP A 239 -0.81 13.72 15.39
CA ASP A 239 -0.64 15.09 15.90
C ASP A 239 0.07 16.00 14.89
N ARG A 240 0.99 15.43 14.11
CA ARG A 240 1.70 16.15 13.05
C ARG A 240 0.77 16.53 11.90
N VAL A 241 -0.24 15.74 11.51
CA VAL A 241 -1.08 16.06 10.35
C VAL A 241 -2.47 16.57 10.71
N ALA A 242 -2.87 16.40 11.97
CA ALA A 242 -4.17 16.84 12.43
C ALA A 242 -4.36 18.35 12.18
N PRO A 243 -5.57 18.77 11.78
CA PRO A 243 -5.88 20.18 11.58
C PRO A 243 -5.76 20.92 12.92
N ALA A 244 -5.71 22.26 12.88
CA ALA A 244 -5.73 23.05 14.10
C ALA A 244 -6.97 22.71 14.93
N SER A 245 -6.81 22.55 16.25
CA SER A 245 -7.94 22.24 17.14
C SER A 245 -9.00 23.33 17.01
N PRO A 246 -10.29 22.96 16.87
CA PRO A 246 -11.36 23.94 16.88
C PRO A 246 -11.32 24.67 18.23
N SER A 247 -11.11 25.99 18.21
CA SER A 247 -11.09 26.83 19.41
C SER A 247 -12.41 26.64 20.18
N LYS A 248 -12.32 26.47 21.51
CA LYS A 248 -13.48 26.31 22.42
C LYS A 248 -14.53 27.43 22.35
N ASP A 249 -14.22 28.56 21.70
CA ASP A 249 -15.08 29.75 21.62
C ASP A 249 -16.27 29.64 20.65
N GLN A 250 -16.36 28.60 19.80
CA GLN A 250 -17.50 28.47 18.87
C GLN A 250 -18.71 27.73 19.43
N HIS A 251 -18.57 26.99 20.53
CA HIS A 251 -19.70 26.27 21.15
C HIS A 251 -20.61 27.20 22.00
N ASP A 252 -20.11 28.37 22.39
CA ASP A 252 -20.83 29.30 23.28
C ASP A 252 -21.69 30.34 22.51
N ARG A 253 -21.54 30.42 21.18
CA ARG A 253 -22.36 31.32 20.34
C ARG A 253 -23.70 30.71 19.92
N SER A 254 -23.84 29.38 19.94
CA SER A 254 -25.10 28.71 19.61
C SER A 254 -26.11 28.68 20.76
N ASP A 255 -25.68 28.85 22.02
CA ASP A 255 -26.59 28.82 23.18
C ASP A 255 -27.06 30.21 23.62
N ASN A 256 -26.31 31.27 23.28
CA ASN A 256 -26.68 32.64 23.66
C ASN A 256 -27.70 33.31 22.70
N GLY A 257 -28.09 32.64 21.61
CA GLY A 257 -29.09 33.13 20.65
C GLY A 257 -30.54 32.78 20.99
N ARG A 258 -30.79 31.94 22.02
CA ARG A 258 -32.14 31.48 22.38
C ARG A 258 -32.74 32.14 23.63
N ARG A 259 -32.09 33.14 24.23
CA ARG A 259 -32.53 33.74 25.51
C ARG A 259 -33.00 35.19 25.48
N LEU A 260 -33.20 35.80 24.31
CA LEU A 260 -33.80 37.14 24.21
C LEU A 260 -35.02 37.09 23.29
N GLY A 261 -36.22 37.01 23.90
CA GLY A 261 -37.47 37.03 23.16
C GLY A 261 -38.69 36.64 24.00
N GLY A 262 -38.79 37.14 25.23
CA GLY A 262 -40.03 37.14 25.98
C GLY A 262 -40.54 38.57 26.12
N GLU A 263 -41.56 38.94 25.35
CA GLU A 263 -42.61 39.88 25.77
C GLU A 263 -43.83 39.84 24.82
N MET A 264 -44.94 39.37 25.42
CA MET A 264 -46.37 39.63 25.21
C MET A 264 -46.90 40.23 23.89
N SER A 265 -47.90 39.56 23.31
CA SER A 265 -49.12 40.24 22.82
C SER A 265 -50.35 39.33 22.87
N GLN A 266 -51.47 39.89 23.33
CA GLN A 266 -52.77 39.28 23.58
C GLN A 266 -53.66 39.19 22.31
N ALA A 267 -54.72 38.36 22.42
CA ALA A 267 -55.95 38.31 21.62
C ALA A 267 -55.79 37.78 20.18
N HIS A 268 -56.68 37.01 19.57
CA HIS A 268 -58.13 36.90 19.73
C HIS A 268 -58.57 35.52 19.18
N GLU A 269 -59.48 34.84 19.88
CA GLU A 269 -60.19 33.64 19.37
C GLU A 269 -61.30 34.08 18.40
N PRO A 270 -61.57 33.31 17.34
CA PRO A 270 -62.97 33.09 16.97
C PRO A 270 -63.31 31.61 16.79
N MET A 271 -64.41 31.24 17.43
CA MET A 271 -65.17 30.02 17.19
C MET A 271 -65.67 29.95 15.74
N HIS A 272 -65.67 28.76 15.15
CA HIS A 272 -66.76 28.31 14.29
C HIS A 272 -66.92 26.78 14.34
N GLU A 273 -68.19 26.39 14.44
CA GLU A 273 -68.80 25.09 14.70
C GLU A 273 -68.64 24.00 13.61
N PRO A 274 -69.03 22.74 13.90
CA PRO A 274 -68.72 21.56 13.09
C PRO A 274 -69.77 21.27 12.03
N VAL A 275 -69.38 20.59 10.94
CA VAL A 275 -70.32 19.98 9.99
C VAL A 275 -69.95 18.53 9.75
N SER A 276 -70.88 17.65 10.10
CA SER A 276 -70.92 16.24 9.72
C SER A 276 -71.63 16.05 8.37
N LEU A 277 -70.99 15.27 7.48
CA LEU A 277 -71.47 14.24 6.52
C LEU A 277 -72.80 14.43 5.74
N PRO A 278 -72.89 13.87 4.52
CA PRO A 278 -73.10 12.42 4.33
C PRO A 278 -71.89 11.66 3.80
#